data_AF-A0A7L4QCR0-F1
#
_entry.id   AF-A0A7L4QCR0-F1
#
_cell.length_a   1.000
_cell.length_b   1.000
_cell.length_c   1.000
_cell.angle_alpha   90.00
_cell.angle_beta   90.00
_cell.angle_gamma   90.00
#
_symmetry.space_group_name_H-M   'P 1'
#
loop_
_entity.id
_entity.type
_entity.pdbx_description
1 polymer ?
#
loop_
_entity_poly.entity_id
_entity_poly.type
_entity_poly.pdbx_seq_one_letter_code
_entity_poly.pdbx_strand_id
1 'polypeptide(L)'
;MLRRSMIITFIALVSITCLLAPSVAGEMADDQTTLPATITGRTVDPFDEPISGVLVIIDTGENTTTDSQGHFTLFTTRQDHTISFYKENYTTETFFISISHDQGTLNIGEITLQGDPNPNMTMIFIIFIGCTAFIVIVLALAFMSKD
;
A
#
# COMPACT_ATOMS: atom_id res chain seq x y z
N MET A 1 36.28 -9.63 -42.13
CA MET A 1 35.10 -8.77 -42.40
C MET A 1 33.82 -9.28 -41.71
N LEU A 2 33.90 -9.88 -40.50
CA LEU A 2 32.74 -10.45 -39.79
C LEU A 2 32.30 -9.69 -38.52
N ARG A 3 32.92 -8.55 -38.20
CA ARG A 3 32.66 -7.81 -36.95
C ARG A 3 31.83 -6.52 -37.09
N ARG A 4 31.57 -6.06 -38.32
CA ARG A 4 30.76 -4.86 -38.57
C ARG A 4 29.31 -5.16 -38.98
N SER A 5 29.02 -6.39 -39.43
CA SER A 5 27.66 -6.80 -39.83
C SER A 5 26.78 -7.17 -38.63
N MET A 6 27.35 -7.73 -37.56
CA MET A 6 26.57 -8.21 -36.40
C MET A 6 26.01 -7.08 -35.51
N ILE A 7 26.62 -5.89 -35.54
CA ILE A 7 26.14 -4.72 -34.79
C ILE A 7 24.93 -4.08 -35.49
N ILE A 8 24.92 -4.07 -36.83
CA ILE A 8 23.82 -3.49 -37.61
C ILE A 8 22.57 -4.38 -37.53
N THR A 9 22.74 -5.72 -37.50
CA THR A 9 21.61 -6.66 -37.31
C THR A 9 21.02 -6.59 -35.91
N PHE A 10 21.82 -6.31 -34.87
CA PHE A 10 21.34 -6.18 -33.49
C PHE A 10 20.53 -4.90 -33.26
N ILE A 11 20.90 -3.78 -33.89
CA ILE A 11 20.19 -2.50 -33.76
C ILE A 11 18.83 -2.54 -34.48
N ALA A 12 18.75 -3.25 -35.62
CA ALA A 12 17.49 -3.41 -36.35
C ALA A 12 16.45 -4.28 -35.58
N LEU A 13 16.90 -5.23 -34.77
CA LEU A 13 16.01 -6.16 -34.04
C LEU A 13 15.42 -5.54 -32.77
N VAL A 14 16.13 -4.60 -32.13
CA VAL A 14 15.64 -3.82 -30.98
C VAL A 14 14.58 -2.79 -31.40
N SER A 15 14.54 -2.41 -32.67
CA SER A 15 13.57 -1.44 -33.20
C SER A 15 12.19 -2.05 -33.48
N ILE A 16 12.12 -3.35 -33.74
CA ILE A 16 10.89 -4.05 -34.16
C ILE A 16 10.03 -4.47 -32.95
N THR A 17 10.59 -4.54 -31.74
CA THR A 17 9.82 -4.85 -30.52
C THR A 17 9.11 -3.64 -29.91
N CYS A 18 9.31 -2.42 -30.44
CA CYS A 18 8.63 -1.21 -29.95
C CYS A 18 7.33 -0.87 -30.72
N LEU A 19 6.91 -1.73 -31.67
CA LEU A 19 5.73 -1.51 -32.53
C LEU A 19 4.49 -2.34 -32.12
N LEU A 20 4.59 -3.06 -31.01
CA LEU A 20 3.45 -3.64 -30.30
C LEU A 20 3.51 -3.18 -28.83
N ALA A 21 3.62 -1.86 -28.60
CA ALA A 21 2.80 -1.34 -27.53
C ALA A 21 1.37 -1.68 -27.98
N PRO A 22 0.57 -2.47 -27.24
CA PRO A 22 -0.85 -2.19 -27.31
C PRO A 22 -0.91 -0.69 -27.04
N SER A 23 -1.34 0.10 -28.04
CA SER A 23 -1.90 1.39 -27.72
C SER A 23 -2.91 1.05 -26.63
N VAL A 24 -2.61 1.42 -25.39
CA VAL A 24 -3.63 1.52 -24.37
C VAL A 24 -4.60 2.53 -24.97
N ALA A 25 -5.54 1.98 -25.73
CA ALA A 25 -6.74 2.64 -26.17
C ALA A 25 -7.30 3.22 -24.90
N GLY A 26 -7.41 4.55 -24.89
CA GLY A 26 -7.37 5.34 -23.67
C GLY A 26 -8.11 4.67 -22.53
N GLU A 27 -7.49 4.66 -21.35
CA GLU A 27 -8.27 4.81 -20.14
C GLU A 27 -9.22 5.97 -20.43
N MET A 28 -10.48 5.61 -20.64
CA MET A 28 -11.57 6.55 -20.44
C MET A 28 -11.31 7.03 -19.03
N ALA A 29 -10.81 8.25 -18.90
CA ALA A 29 -10.79 8.95 -17.63
C ALA A 29 -12.26 8.90 -17.22
N ASP A 30 -12.55 7.96 -16.35
CA ASP A 30 -13.82 7.85 -15.70
C ASP A 30 -13.96 9.20 -15.01
N ASP A 31 -14.78 10.07 -15.59
CA ASP A 31 -15.29 11.25 -14.92
C ASP A 31 -16.26 10.76 -13.85
N GLN A 32 -15.76 9.91 -12.94
CA GLN A 32 -16.15 10.00 -11.56
C GLN A 32 -15.72 11.40 -11.18
N THR A 33 -16.64 12.34 -11.30
CA THR A 33 -16.59 13.59 -10.56
C THR A 33 -16.52 13.21 -9.09
N THR A 34 -15.32 12.85 -8.63
CA THR A 34 -15.04 12.41 -7.28
C THR A 34 -15.13 13.66 -6.44
N LEU A 35 -16.26 13.79 -5.75
CA LEU A 35 -16.50 14.96 -4.92
C LEU A 35 -15.44 14.99 -3.81
N PRO A 36 -14.85 16.15 -3.50
CA PRO A 36 -13.87 16.23 -2.43
C PRO A 36 -14.53 15.95 -1.08
N ALA A 37 -13.76 15.31 -0.20
CA ALA A 37 -14.09 14.98 1.17
C ALA A 37 -12.91 15.25 2.10
N THR A 38 -13.20 15.38 3.39
CA THR A 38 -12.21 15.50 4.44
C THR A 38 -12.49 14.48 5.53
N ILE A 39 -11.48 13.71 5.91
CA ILE A 39 -11.55 12.80 7.04
C ILE A 39 -10.85 13.45 8.22
N THR A 40 -11.51 13.42 9.38
CA THR A 40 -10.95 13.93 10.64
C THR A 40 -11.08 12.86 11.71
N GLY A 41 -10.18 12.91 12.69
CA GLY A 41 -10.22 12.00 13.83
C GLY A 41 -9.11 12.32 14.82
N ARG A 42 -8.99 11.47 15.83
CA ARG A 42 -7.96 11.57 16.88
C ARG A 42 -7.38 10.20 17.19
N THR A 43 -6.06 10.09 17.32
CA THR A 43 -5.39 8.86 17.74
C THR A 43 -5.00 8.90 19.21
N VAL A 44 -5.36 7.87 19.96
CA VAL A 44 -5.08 7.72 21.38
C VAL A 44 -4.49 6.34 21.68
N ASP A 45 -3.90 6.16 22.85
CA ASP A 45 -3.49 4.86 23.36
C ASP A 45 -4.61 4.22 24.23
N PRO A 46 -4.43 3.00 24.76
CA PRO A 46 -5.43 2.34 25.63
C PRO A 46 -5.70 3.04 26.96
N PHE A 47 -4.94 4.08 27.31
CA PHE A 47 -5.07 4.90 28.52
C PHE A 47 -5.62 6.31 28.20
N ASP A 48 -6.17 6.50 26.99
CA ASP A 48 -6.70 7.76 26.46
C ASP A 48 -5.64 8.87 26.27
N GLU A 49 -4.35 8.53 26.26
CA GLU A 49 -3.26 9.47 26.01
C GLU A 49 -3.14 9.75 24.50
N PRO A 50 -3.09 11.03 24.07
CA PRO A 50 -2.97 11.36 22.65
C PRO A 50 -1.64 10.89 22.06
N ILE A 51 -1.68 10.26 20.90
CA ILE A 51 -0.48 9.80 20.20
C ILE A 51 -0.14 10.79 19.08
N SER A 52 1.01 11.44 19.20
CA SER A 52 1.51 12.38 18.20
C SER A 52 2.38 11.72 17.12
N GLY A 53 2.30 12.24 15.90
CA GLY A 53 3.12 11.82 14.77
C GLY A 53 2.81 10.40 14.29
N VAL A 54 1.57 9.96 14.40
CA VAL A 54 1.04 8.78 13.71
C VAL A 54 0.90 9.13 12.25
N LEU A 55 1.47 8.30 11.38
CA LEU A 55 1.33 8.40 9.93
C LEU A 55 -0.02 7.78 9.53
N VAL A 56 -0.90 8.60 8.99
CA VAL A 56 -2.21 8.19 8.48
C VAL A 56 -2.14 8.16 6.96
N ILE A 57 -2.35 7.00 6.35
CA ILE A 57 -2.25 6.79 4.90
C ILE A 57 -3.59 6.28 4.40
N ILE A 58 -4.05 6.80 3.27
CA ILE A 58 -5.20 6.25 2.55
C ILE A 58 -4.73 5.43 1.36
N ASP A 59 -5.57 4.50 0.88
CA ASP A 59 -5.29 3.61 -0.24
C ASP A 59 -4.89 4.32 -1.54
N THR A 60 -5.32 5.57 -1.72
CA THR A 60 -4.97 6.42 -2.86
C THR A 60 -3.57 7.01 -2.79
N GLY A 61 -2.86 6.84 -1.66
CA GLY A 61 -1.49 7.31 -1.42
C GLY A 61 -1.39 8.65 -0.70
N GLU A 62 -2.49 9.38 -0.55
CA GLU A 62 -2.53 10.58 0.29
C GLU A 62 -2.23 10.22 1.75
N ASN A 63 -1.57 11.13 2.46
CA ASN A 63 -1.19 10.89 3.85
C ASN A 63 -1.09 12.17 4.66
N THR A 64 -1.15 12.01 5.98
CA THR A 64 -0.98 13.08 6.95
C THR A 64 -0.37 12.53 8.24
N THR A 65 0.06 13.42 9.13
CA THR A 65 0.59 13.02 10.45
C THR A 65 -0.22 13.65 11.56
N THR A 66 -0.50 12.88 12.62
CA THR A 66 -1.23 13.42 13.77
C THR A 66 -0.43 14.48 14.52
N ASP A 67 -1.12 15.51 15.00
CA ASP A 67 -0.53 16.61 15.75
C ASP A 67 -0.20 16.24 17.21
N SER A 68 0.21 17.21 18.03
CA SER A 68 0.55 17.00 19.45
C SER A 68 -0.62 16.55 20.33
N GLN A 69 -1.86 16.70 19.87
CA GLN A 69 -3.08 16.28 20.56
C GLN A 69 -3.69 15.02 19.94
N GLY A 70 -2.98 14.40 18.99
CA GLY A 70 -3.39 13.21 18.26
C GLY A 70 -4.39 13.49 17.14
N HIS A 71 -4.71 14.75 16.83
CA HIS A 71 -5.67 15.06 15.77
C HIS A 71 -5.03 14.93 14.39
N PHE A 72 -5.83 14.49 13.42
CA PHE A 72 -5.45 14.50 12.02
C PHE A 72 -6.58 15.04 11.14
N THR A 73 -6.19 15.55 9.98
CA THR A 73 -7.10 15.96 8.91
C THR A 73 -6.49 15.50 7.60
N LEU A 74 -7.23 14.70 6.84
CA LEU A 74 -6.81 14.12 5.57
C LEU A 74 -7.81 14.47 4.48
N PHE A 75 -7.32 14.98 3.35
CA PHE A 75 -8.16 15.27 2.18
C PHE A 75 -8.28 14.03 1.31
N THR A 76 -9.48 13.75 0.84
CA THR A 76 -9.76 12.62 -0.04
C THR A 76 -11.00 12.89 -0.90
N THR A 77 -11.57 11.83 -1.48
CA THR A 77 -12.76 11.83 -2.33
C THR A 77 -13.93 11.12 -1.63
N ARG A 78 -15.16 11.44 -2.02
CA ARG A 78 -16.39 10.80 -1.51
C ARG A 78 -16.58 9.42 -2.15
N GLN A 79 -15.85 8.45 -1.66
CA GLN A 79 -15.97 7.05 -2.01
C GLN A 79 -15.53 6.18 -0.83
N ASP A 80 -15.50 4.87 -1.07
CA ASP A 80 -14.98 3.91 -0.13
C ASP A 80 -13.45 3.94 -0.13
N HIS A 81 -12.87 3.94 1.07
CA HIS A 81 -11.44 4.06 1.27
C HIS A 81 -10.95 3.13 2.37
N THR A 82 -9.69 2.75 2.25
CA THR A 82 -8.97 2.03 3.31
C THR A 82 -7.94 2.98 3.91
N ILE A 83 -8.03 3.22 5.22
CA ILE A 83 -7.10 4.06 5.96
C ILE A 83 -6.25 3.19 6.86
N SER A 84 -4.93 3.36 6.80
CA SER A 84 -3.97 2.72 7.67
C SER A 84 -3.29 3.74 8.60
N PHE A 85 -3.11 3.35 9.85
CA PHE A 85 -2.46 4.13 10.89
C PHE A 85 -1.16 3.45 11.29
N TYR A 86 -0.04 4.15 11.12
CA TYR A 86 1.29 3.62 11.40
C TYR A 86 2.03 4.51 12.39
N LYS A 87 2.63 3.88 13.39
CA LYS A 87 3.59 4.51 14.31
C LYS A 87 4.61 3.47 14.74
N GLU A 88 5.88 3.87 14.85
CA GLU A 88 6.92 3.00 15.37
C GLU A 88 6.57 2.53 16.80
N ASN A 89 6.74 1.23 17.08
CA ASN A 89 6.36 0.58 18.34
C ASN A 89 4.84 0.53 18.61
N TYR A 90 4.01 0.72 17.58
CA TYR A 90 2.57 0.48 17.65
C TYR A 90 2.16 -0.52 16.57
N THR A 91 1.08 -1.25 16.85
CA THR A 91 0.44 -2.13 15.88
C THR A 91 -0.21 -1.26 14.79
N THR A 92 0.03 -1.60 13.53
CA THR A 92 -0.62 -0.93 12.40
C THR A 92 -2.09 -1.30 12.38
N GLU A 93 -2.96 -0.31 12.53
CA GLU A 93 -4.41 -0.49 12.43
C GLU A 93 -4.89 -0.08 11.04
N THR A 94 -5.88 -0.78 10.50
CA THR A 94 -6.46 -0.48 9.18
C THR A 94 -7.98 -0.51 9.22
N PHE A 95 -8.62 0.53 8.70
CA PHE A 95 -10.05 0.72 8.72
C PHE A 95 -10.60 0.89 7.32
N PHE A 96 -11.73 0.25 7.05
CA PHE A 96 -12.53 0.53 5.87
C PHE A 96 -13.56 1.59 6.21
N ILE A 97 -13.57 2.68 5.45
CA ILE A 97 -14.52 3.79 5.62
C ILE A 97 -15.30 4.00 4.33
N SER A 98 -16.57 4.36 4.47
CA SER A 98 -17.43 4.72 3.33
C SER A 98 -17.87 6.16 3.50
N ILE A 99 -17.49 7.02 2.55
CA ILE A 99 -17.88 8.43 2.56
C ILE A 99 -19.05 8.62 1.60
N SER A 100 -20.21 8.95 2.15
CA SER A 100 -21.42 9.18 1.35
C SER A 100 -21.28 10.42 0.46
N HIS A 101 -22.00 10.44 -0.67
CA HIS A 101 -21.95 11.54 -1.64
C HIS A 101 -22.37 12.90 -1.07
N ASP A 102 -23.17 12.93 0.00
CA ASP A 102 -23.64 14.12 0.71
C ASP A 102 -22.70 14.57 1.85
N GLN A 103 -21.72 13.77 2.24
CA GLN A 103 -20.81 14.06 3.35
C GLN A 103 -19.49 14.64 2.83
N GLY A 104 -19.36 15.97 2.94
CA GLY A 104 -18.10 16.67 2.64
C GLY A 104 -17.03 16.50 3.73
N THR A 105 -17.42 16.13 4.95
CA THR A 105 -16.51 15.88 6.06
C THR A 105 -17.01 14.69 6.87
N LEU A 106 -16.14 13.69 7.04
CA LEU A 106 -16.36 12.52 7.89
C LEU A 106 -15.48 12.63 9.13
N ASN A 107 -16.08 12.57 10.32
CA ASN A 107 -15.34 12.41 11.57
C ASN A 107 -15.43 10.95 11.99
N ILE A 108 -14.29 10.26 12.01
CA ILE A 108 -14.20 8.83 12.36
C ILE A 108 -13.98 8.59 13.86
N GLY A 109 -13.91 9.66 14.67
CA GLY A 109 -13.82 9.58 16.12
C GLY A 109 -12.40 9.30 16.62
N GLU A 110 -12.33 8.55 17.72
CA GLU A 110 -11.08 8.18 18.39
C GLU A 110 -10.60 6.80 17.93
N ILE A 111 -9.34 6.72 17.55
CA ILE A 111 -8.67 5.53 17.06
C ILE A 111 -7.65 5.16 18.11
N THR A 112 -7.91 4.06 18.83
CA THR A 112 -6.99 3.52 19.81
C THR A 112 -5.92 2.68 19.13
N LEU A 113 -4.65 3.06 19.25
CA LEU A 113 -3.53 2.25 18.78
C LEU A 113 -2.91 1.48 19.94
N GLN A 114 -2.76 0.17 19.76
CA GLN A 114 -2.11 -0.67 20.75
C GLN A 114 -0.59 -0.66 20.52
N GLY A 115 0.18 -0.28 21.55
CA GLY A 115 1.63 -0.41 21.53
C GLY A 115 2.03 -1.85 21.18
N ASP A 116 2.92 -2.02 20.22
CA ASP A 116 3.46 -3.33 19.85
C ASP A 116 4.48 -3.75 20.93
N PRO A 117 4.19 -4.79 21.73
CA PRO A 117 5.10 -5.25 22.77
C PRO A 117 6.41 -5.84 22.21
N ASN A 118 6.56 -5.99 20.89
CA ASN A 118 7.74 -6.57 20.27
C ASN A 118 8.23 -5.80 19.03
N PRO A 119 9.10 -4.79 19.20
CA PRO A 119 9.66 -4.02 18.08
C PRO A 119 10.57 -4.84 17.13
N ASN A 120 10.81 -6.12 17.43
CA ASN A 120 11.78 -6.96 16.73
C ASN A 120 11.11 -8.01 15.81
N MET A 121 9.77 -8.09 15.73
CA MET A 121 9.07 -9.18 15.02
C MET A 121 8.77 -8.97 13.54
N THR A 122 8.87 -7.76 12.99
CA THR A 122 8.59 -7.51 11.56
C THR A 122 9.60 -8.18 10.63
N MET A 123 10.85 -8.36 11.05
CA MET A 123 11.88 -9.11 10.31
C MET A 123 11.68 -10.64 10.37
N ILE A 124 11.06 -11.14 11.45
CA ILE A 124 10.89 -12.58 11.70
C ILE A 124 9.76 -13.16 10.84
N PHE A 125 8.63 -12.47 10.67
CA PHE A 125 7.51 -12.99 9.85
C PHE A 125 7.89 -13.20 8.37
N ILE A 126 8.73 -12.33 7.78
CA ILE A 126 9.21 -12.46 6.39
C ILE A 126 10.13 -13.68 6.23
N ILE A 127 10.97 -13.97 7.23
CA ILE A 127 11.88 -15.12 7.23
C ILE A 127 11.10 -16.43 7.41
N PHE A 128 10.11 -16.49 8.30
CA PHE A 128 9.31 -17.71 8.54
C PHE A 128 8.39 -18.06 7.35
N ILE A 129 7.76 -17.09 6.69
CA ILE A 129 6.94 -17.34 5.50
C ILE A 129 7.81 -17.79 4.31
N GLY A 130 9.00 -17.19 4.15
CA GLY A 130 9.97 -17.61 3.14
C GLY A 130 10.53 -19.02 3.36
N CYS A 131 10.91 -19.36 4.59
CA CYS A 131 11.45 -20.69 4.93
C CYS A 131 10.40 -21.79 4.77
N THR A 132 9.15 -21.55 5.16
CA THR A 132 8.07 -22.56 5.02
C THR A 132 7.74 -22.82 3.55
N ALA A 133 7.62 -21.78 2.72
CA ALA A 133 7.42 -21.94 1.28
C ALA A 133 8.59 -22.66 0.59
N PHE A 134 9.84 -22.33 0.96
CA PHE A 134 11.02 -22.97 0.40
C PHE A 134 11.11 -24.46 0.76
N ILE A 135 10.82 -24.84 2.01
CA ILE A 135 10.81 -26.24 2.46
C ILE A 135 9.73 -27.04 1.71
N VAL A 136 8.53 -26.48 1.52
CA VAL A 136 7.44 -27.15 0.79
C VAL A 136 7.81 -27.37 -0.68
N ILE A 137 8.42 -26.37 -1.33
CA ILE A 137 8.87 -26.49 -2.73
C ILE A 137 9.97 -27.54 -2.88
N VAL A 138 10.95 -27.56 -1.99
CA VAL A 138 12.04 -28.57 -2.00
C VAL A 138 11.49 -29.97 -1.78
N LEU A 139 10.54 -30.14 -0.84
CA LEU A 139 9.88 -31.43 -0.60
C LEU A 139 9.04 -31.88 -1.81
N ALA A 140 8.29 -30.97 -2.44
CA ALA A 140 7.52 -31.29 -3.64
C ALA A 140 8.43 -31.73 -4.81
N LEU A 141 9.54 -31.03 -5.04
CA LEU A 141 10.52 -31.41 -6.07
C LEU A 141 11.20 -32.74 -5.75
N ALA A 142 11.55 -32.99 -4.48
CA ALA A 142 12.13 -34.26 -4.06
C ALA A 142 11.15 -35.44 -4.21
N PHE A 143 9.84 -35.20 -4.03
CA PHE A 143 8.80 -36.20 -4.24
C PHE A 143 8.59 -36.49 -5.74
N MET A 144 8.56 -35.45 -6.59
CA MET A 144 8.39 -35.59 -8.04
C MET A 144 9.62 -36.20 -8.74
N SER A 145 10.82 -36.12 -8.14
CA SER A 145 12.03 -36.76 -8.68
C SER A 145 12.12 -38.26 -8.38
N LYS A 146 11.16 -38.82 -7.62
CA LYS A 146 11.22 -40.22 -7.14
C LYS A 146 10.27 -41.18 -7.89
N ASP A 147 9.53 -40.67 -8.87
CA ASP A 147 8.82 -41.46 -9.90
C ASP A 147 9.62 -41.49 -11.21
#